data_AF-A0A318S3L2-F1
#
_entry.id   AF-A0A318S3L2-F1
#
_cell.length_a   1.000
_cell.length_b   1.000
_cell.length_c   1.000
_cell.angle_alpha   90.00
_cell.angle_beta   90.00
_cell.angle_gamma   90.00
#
_symmetry.space_group_name_H-M   'P 1'
#
loop_
_entity.id
_entity.type
_entity.pdbx_description
1 polymer ?
#
loop_
_entity_poly.entity_id
_entity_poly.type
_entity_poly.pdbx_seq_one_letter_code
_entity_poly.pdbx_strand_id
1 'polypeptide(L)'
;MTERDTFSSEPFPMIDFAVRVLRWLASRPPGARATSSEIAGELGVTDPSVVRQACAAWKVGGTKGSGYDLDTLRDTLSRGLLPDGPVRVSSDGLGAFETLLRRFVPSVFVAWSNAEDAEAHLVGQDAWDTLPAFLPVFALGVERSDARGSVTLADAVRLTQVTRVMTRGVPEPTAWRMRRLLDALNEATLPILSSTDVAALIDVPSHTLRKDLSLLELEAGVQGIGLYRTRLVEGLRATFGFANAAAEHVVVVPNSDLGRAWASEPPRAAFPLDARVRVAFHDENVPLRADGSLTVVSTDDVTLPFADDAVRLAFGPNTAWTDLAFDVTNAFLHFLVRVPRRASDTPASLPSPVRPSHMDLPLGDVAMDVPPSSPHLEVPPVTEPTVSPKAAAYLDFLSEEGFRPQLDQDGDVSFKFEGGHYVLFTRDPDPRFFHLLYPFFFEHDPDEDGPRVLATAMHVTKDVKVAKVYPAGGNDVSASVELFLPNADDFKAVLSQSLSALQYAVRQFRAAMQAN
;
A
#
# COMPACT_ATOMS: atom_id res chain seq x y z
N MET A 1 -9.38 -39.75 -30.09
CA MET A 1 -8.60 -38.95 -29.12
C MET A 1 -8.07 -37.75 -29.86
N THR A 2 -8.65 -36.58 -29.62
CA THR A 2 -8.18 -35.29 -30.11
C THR A 2 -8.14 -34.40 -28.88
N GLU A 3 -6.93 -34.08 -28.41
CA GLU A 3 -6.70 -33.12 -27.34
C GLU A 3 -7.27 -31.76 -27.74
N ARG A 4 -8.15 -31.23 -26.88
CA ARG A 4 -8.52 -29.81 -26.90
C ARG A 4 -7.58 -29.14 -25.91
N ASP A 5 -6.69 -28.31 -26.42
CA ASP A 5 -5.92 -27.38 -25.59
C ASP A 5 -6.88 -26.42 -24.89
N THR A 6 -7.05 -26.62 -23.59
CA THR A 6 -7.68 -25.65 -22.69
C THR A 6 -6.63 -24.62 -22.30
N PHE A 7 -6.79 -23.39 -22.80
CA PHE A 7 -6.08 -22.21 -22.30
C PHE A 7 -6.27 -22.09 -20.78
N SER A 8 -5.18 -21.89 -20.03
CA SER A 8 -5.27 -21.56 -18.61
C SER A 8 -5.92 -20.19 -18.44
N SER A 9 -6.76 -20.08 -17.41
CA SER A 9 -7.58 -18.91 -17.09
C SER A 9 -6.80 -17.80 -16.38
N GLU A 10 -5.60 -17.46 -16.85
CA GLU A 10 -4.88 -16.29 -16.33
C GLU A 10 -5.22 -15.04 -17.17
N PRO A 11 -5.78 -13.98 -16.56
CA PRO A 11 -6.23 -12.77 -17.28
C PRO A 11 -5.08 -11.85 -17.75
N PHE A 12 -3.82 -12.19 -17.44
CA PHE A 12 -2.65 -11.34 -17.69
C PHE A 12 -2.17 -11.18 -19.16
N PRO A 13 -2.40 -12.10 -20.13
CA PRO A 13 -1.88 -11.93 -21.51
C PRO A 13 -2.62 -10.90 -22.38
N MET A 14 -3.85 -10.52 -22.02
CA MET A 14 -4.72 -9.70 -22.89
C MET A 14 -4.38 -8.22 -22.88
N ILE A 15 -3.90 -7.67 -21.74
CA ILE A 15 -3.59 -6.24 -21.60
C ILE A 15 -2.31 -5.90 -22.37
N ASP A 16 -1.24 -6.68 -22.20
CA ASP A 16 0.00 -6.49 -22.94
C ASP A 16 -0.24 -6.60 -24.46
N PHE A 17 -1.06 -7.57 -24.86
CA PHE A 17 -1.47 -7.71 -26.26
C PHE A 17 -2.25 -6.49 -26.78
N ALA A 18 -3.22 -5.95 -26.01
CA ALA A 18 -3.96 -4.75 -26.37
C ALA A 18 -3.05 -3.51 -26.52
N VAL A 19 -2.09 -3.34 -25.61
CA VAL A 19 -1.11 -2.26 -25.64
C VAL A 19 -0.22 -2.36 -26.88
N ARG A 20 0.24 -3.56 -27.23
CA ARG A 20 1.05 -3.79 -28.43
C ARG A 20 0.24 -3.52 -29.71
N VAL A 21 -1.05 -3.88 -29.75
CA VAL A 21 -1.97 -3.53 -30.85
C VAL A 21 -2.14 -2.01 -30.96
N LEU A 22 -2.34 -1.29 -29.86
CA LEU A 22 -2.49 0.18 -29.86
C LEU A 22 -1.24 0.91 -30.36
N ARG A 23 -0.04 0.50 -29.90
CA ARG A 23 1.23 1.07 -30.38
C ARG A 23 1.42 0.83 -31.88
N TRP A 24 1.11 -0.39 -32.32
CA TRP A 24 1.16 -0.74 -33.73
C TRP A 24 0.15 0.09 -34.55
N LEU A 25 -1.09 0.29 -34.07
CA LEU A 25 -2.11 1.13 -34.71
C LEU A 25 -1.72 2.61 -34.81
N ALA A 26 -1.05 3.16 -33.79
CA ALA A 26 -0.57 4.54 -33.77
C ALA A 26 0.53 4.79 -34.81
N SER A 27 1.28 3.75 -35.19
CA SER A 27 2.31 3.83 -36.23
C SER A 27 1.77 3.78 -37.67
N ARG A 28 0.47 3.50 -37.85
CA ARG A 28 -0.14 3.35 -39.18
C ARG A 28 -0.91 4.62 -39.59
N PRO A 29 -0.84 5.02 -40.87
CA PRO A 29 -1.59 6.17 -41.35
C PRO A 29 -3.10 5.94 -41.24
N PRO A 30 -3.90 7.02 -41.07
CA PRO A 30 -5.36 6.94 -41.09
C PRO A 30 -5.88 6.28 -42.38
N GLY A 31 -6.98 5.53 -42.28
CA GLY A 31 -7.60 4.80 -43.39
C GLY A 31 -6.89 3.51 -43.81
N ALA A 32 -5.77 3.16 -43.16
CA ALA A 32 -5.09 1.90 -43.41
C ALA A 32 -5.98 0.70 -43.03
N ARG A 33 -5.78 -0.41 -43.76
CA ARG A 33 -6.39 -1.71 -43.46
C ARG A 33 -5.31 -2.75 -43.26
N ALA A 34 -5.53 -3.68 -42.34
CA ALA A 34 -4.65 -4.83 -42.16
C ALA A 34 -5.44 -6.08 -41.83
N THR A 35 -5.01 -7.22 -42.33
CA THR A 35 -5.53 -8.54 -42.01
C THR A 35 -5.04 -9.01 -40.65
N SER A 36 -5.77 -9.94 -40.02
CA SER A 36 -5.30 -10.60 -38.78
C SER A 36 -3.90 -11.21 -38.89
N SER A 37 -3.48 -11.64 -40.08
CA SER A 37 -2.15 -12.23 -40.28
C SER A 37 -1.04 -11.17 -40.36
N GLU A 38 -1.32 -10.01 -40.97
CA GLU A 38 -0.37 -8.88 -40.98
C GLU A 38 -0.20 -8.30 -39.58
N ILE A 39 -1.31 -8.12 -38.84
CA ILE A 39 -1.26 -7.68 -37.44
C ILE A 39 -0.47 -8.69 -36.59
N ALA A 40 -0.72 -10.00 -36.75
CA ALA A 40 -0.02 -11.03 -36.00
C ALA A 40 1.49 -11.04 -36.30
N GLY A 41 1.87 -10.95 -37.57
CA GLY A 41 3.28 -10.93 -37.98
C GLY A 41 4.05 -9.73 -37.41
N GLU A 42 3.46 -8.55 -37.45
CA GLU A 42 4.06 -7.32 -36.92
C GLU A 42 4.15 -7.31 -35.39
N LEU A 43 3.23 -7.99 -34.71
CA LEU A 43 3.24 -8.12 -33.25
C LEU A 43 4.05 -9.33 -32.76
N GLY A 44 4.64 -10.12 -33.65
CA GLY A 44 5.36 -11.35 -33.31
C GLY A 44 4.46 -12.44 -32.73
N VAL A 45 3.17 -12.43 -33.06
CA VAL A 45 2.21 -13.47 -32.66
C VAL A 45 2.16 -14.55 -33.73
N THR A 46 2.43 -15.79 -33.32
CA THR A 46 2.57 -16.93 -34.23
C THR A 46 1.23 -17.42 -34.79
N ASP A 47 0.12 -17.26 -34.06
CA ASP A 47 -1.22 -17.63 -34.52
C ASP A 47 -2.12 -16.40 -34.78
N PRO A 48 -2.44 -16.08 -36.05
CA PRO A 48 -3.38 -15.03 -36.41
C PRO A 48 -4.79 -15.19 -35.82
N SER A 49 -5.15 -16.37 -35.30
CA SER A 49 -6.44 -16.59 -34.62
C SER A 49 -6.54 -15.80 -33.32
N VAL A 50 -5.42 -15.54 -32.64
CA VAL A 50 -5.37 -14.74 -31.40
C VAL A 50 -5.80 -13.30 -31.68
N VAL A 51 -5.31 -12.69 -32.77
CA VAL A 51 -5.75 -11.34 -33.20
C VAL A 51 -7.25 -11.34 -33.49
N ARG A 52 -7.77 -12.37 -34.17
CA ARG A 52 -9.20 -12.47 -34.48
C ARG A 52 -10.06 -12.60 -33.23
N GLN A 53 -9.62 -13.40 -32.26
CA GLN A 53 -10.32 -13.60 -31.00
C GLN A 53 -10.33 -12.32 -30.16
N ALA A 54 -9.20 -11.61 -30.08
CA ALA A 54 -9.10 -10.32 -29.40
C ALA A 54 -9.99 -9.24 -30.07
N CYS A 55 -9.92 -9.09 -31.39
CA CYS A 55 -10.78 -8.16 -32.12
C CYS A 55 -12.27 -8.52 -31.97
N ALA A 56 -12.62 -9.81 -31.96
CA ALA A 56 -13.98 -10.26 -31.70
C ALA A 56 -14.45 -9.95 -30.27
N ALA A 57 -13.56 -10.12 -29.27
CA ALA A 57 -13.83 -9.75 -27.88
C ALA A 57 -14.05 -8.24 -27.72
N TRP A 58 -13.35 -7.42 -28.51
CA TRP A 58 -13.53 -5.96 -28.58
C TRP A 58 -14.68 -5.53 -29.50
N LYS A 59 -15.45 -6.48 -30.06
CA LYS A 59 -16.55 -6.23 -31.01
C LYS A 59 -16.14 -5.44 -32.27
N VAL A 60 -14.88 -5.56 -32.70
CA VAL A 60 -14.41 -4.96 -33.95
C VAL A 60 -14.62 -5.94 -35.10
N GLY A 61 -15.54 -5.59 -35.99
CA GLY A 61 -15.88 -6.38 -37.15
C GLY A 61 -14.79 -6.38 -38.22
N GLY A 62 -14.35 -7.58 -38.62
CA GLY A 62 -13.58 -7.82 -39.83
C GLY A 62 -13.99 -9.17 -40.42
N THR A 63 -14.33 -9.24 -41.70
CA THR A 63 -14.62 -10.53 -42.34
C THR A 63 -13.32 -11.23 -42.72
N LYS A 64 -13.32 -12.56 -42.71
CA LYS A 64 -12.14 -13.37 -43.06
C LYS A 64 -11.69 -13.03 -44.49
N GLY A 65 -10.62 -12.25 -44.62
CA GLY A 65 -10.04 -11.82 -45.90
C GLY A 65 -10.26 -10.36 -46.29
N SER A 66 -11.10 -9.58 -45.59
CA SER A 66 -11.37 -8.17 -45.95
C SER A 66 -10.49 -7.13 -45.24
N GLY A 67 -9.62 -7.57 -44.33
CA GLY A 67 -8.88 -6.68 -43.42
C GLY A 67 -9.78 -6.04 -42.35
N TYR A 68 -9.16 -5.56 -41.29
CA TYR A 68 -9.76 -4.68 -40.28
C TYR A 68 -9.56 -3.25 -40.72
N ASP A 69 -10.59 -2.43 -40.56
CA ASP A 69 -10.46 -0.98 -40.63
C ASP A 69 -9.76 -0.50 -39.37
N LEU A 70 -8.54 0.03 -39.53
CA LEU A 70 -7.69 0.39 -38.40
C LEU A 70 -8.20 1.64 -37.67
N ASP A 71 -8.98 2.49 -38.33
CA ASP A 71 -9.60 3.64 -37.68
C ASP A 71 -10.75 3.20 -36.78
N THR A 72 -11.59 2.28 -37.25
CA THR A 72 -12.63 1.65 -36.41
C THR A 72 -12.00 0.88 -35.24
N LEU A 73 -10.90 0.15 -35.46
CA LEU A 73 -10.20 -0.58 -34.40
C LEU A 73 -9.60 0.37 -33.35
N ARG A 74 -9.02 1.51 -33.78
CA ARG A 74 -8.51 2.56 -32.89
C ARG A 74 -9.63 3.18 -32.07
N ASP A 75 -10.72 3.58 -32.73
CA ASP A 75 -11.88 4.20 -32.09
C ASP A 75 -12.58 3.25 -31.09
N THR A 76 -12.74 1.97 -31.43
CA THR A 76 -13.33 0.99 -30.51
C THR A 76 -12.41 0.65 -29.32
N LEU A 77 -11.10 0.59 -29.51
CA LEU A 77 -10.17 0.40 -28.39
C LEU A 77 -10.14 1.62 -27.46
N SER A 78 -10.16 2.84 -28.03
CA SER A 78 -10.24 4.08 -27.26
C SER A 78 -11.56 4.21 -26.48
N ARG A 79 -12.70 3.85 -27.10
CA ARG A 79 -14.02 3.82 -26.44
C ARG A 79 -14.24 2.63 -25.50
N GLY A 80 -13.57 1.51 -25.74
CA GLY A 80 -13.56 0.37 -24.81
C GLY A 80 -12.79 0.67 -23.52
N LEU A 81 -11.91 1.68 -23.54
CA LEU A 81 -11.08 2.11 -22.42
C LEU A 81 -11.61 3.37 -21.70
N LEU A 82 -12.62 4.07 -22.24
CA LEU A 82 -13.25 5.24 -21.64
C LEU A 82 -14.77 5.23 -21.87
N PRO A 83 -15.62 5.41 -20.84
CA PRO A 83 -17.08 5.35 -21.03
C PRO A 83 -17.64 6.59 -21.76
N ASP A 84 -18.60 6.37 -22.67
CA ASP A 84 -19.27 7.41 -23.47
C ASP A 84 -20.27 8.28 -22.67
N GLY A 85 -20.15 9.61 -22.80
CA GLY A 85 -21.26 10.58 -22.64
C GLY A 85 -21.78 10.86 -21.21
N PRO A 86 -22.53 11.98 -21.02
CA PRO A 86 -22.76 12.54 -19.68
C PRO A 86 -23.74 11.70 -18.88
N VAL A 87 -23.22 10.92 -17.92
CA VAL A 87 -24.04 10.25 -16.91
C VAL A 87 -24.30 11.23 -15.78
N ARG A 88 -25.56 11.59 -15.56
CA ARG A 88 -25.98 12.13 -14.26
C ARG A 88 -26.08 10.96 -13.29
N VAL A 89 -25.11 10.85 -12.40
CA VAL A 89 -24.99 9.73 -11.45
C VAL A 89 -25.56 10.15 -10.10
N SER A 90 -26.60 9.46 -9.62
CA SER A 90 -27.03 9.52 -8.22
C SER A 90 -26.04 8.77 -7.32
N SER A 91 -26.10 8.98 -6.00
CA SER A 91 -25.18 8.40 -4.99
C SER A 91 -24.91 6.89 -5.13
N ASP A 92 -25.85 6.11 -5.68
CA ASP A 92 -25.72 4.66 -5.85
C ASP A 92 -24.89 4.25 -7.08
N GLY A 93 -24.70 5.14 -8.07
CA GLY A 93 -23.92 4.85 -9.27
C GLY A 93 -22.41 5.11 -9.13
N LEU A 94 -21.98 5.80 -8.07
CA LEU A 94 -20.55 6.04 -7.79
C LEU A 94 -19.79 4.73 -7.51
N GLY A 95 -20.41 3.79 -6.79
CA GLY A 95 -19.81 2.49 -6.50
C GLY A 95 -19.64 1.60 -7.73
N ALA A 96 -20.53 1.73 -8.72
CA ALA A 96 -20.43 1.00 -9.99
C ALA A 96 -19.32 1.56 -10.87
N PHE A 97 -19.12 2.88 -10.87
CA PHE A 97 -18.05 3.57 -11.61
C PHE A 97 -16.65 3.26 -11.05
N GLU A 98 -16.50 3.26 -9.72
CA GLU A 98 -15.24 2.88 -9.06
C GLU A 98 -14.88 1.40 -9.29
N THR A 99 -15.88 0.51 -9.24
CA THR A 99 -15.71 -0.92 -9.53
C THR A 99 -15.30 -1.16 -10.99
N LEU A 100 -15.77 -0.32 -11.92
CA LEU A 100 -15.42 -0.41 -13.33
C LEU A 100 -13.99 0.09 -13.59
N LEU A 101 -13.58 1.21 -13.00
CA LEU A 101 -12.21 1.74 -13.09
C LEU A 101 -11.16 0.78 -12.50
N ARG A 102 -11.43 0.18 -11.34
CA ARG A 102 -10.56 -0.82 -10.69
C ARG A 102 -10.37 -2.09 -11.54
N ARG A 103 -11.27 -2.36 -12.47
CA ARG A 103 -11.24 -3.56 -13.34
C ARG A 103 -10.38 -3.37 -14.59
N PHE A 104 -10.10 -2.13 -15.02
CA PHE A 104 -9.42 -1.84 -16.28
C PHE A 104 -8.08 -1.09 -16.13
N VAL A 105 -7.87 -0.34 -15.05
CA VAL A 105 -6.57 0.28 -14.74
C VAL A 105 -6.33 0.18 -13.23
N PRO A 106 -5.57 -0.83 -12.74
CA PRO A 106 -5.38 -1.06 -11.30
C PRO A 106 -4.67 0.07 -10.53
N SER A 107 -4.20 1.10 -11.23
CA SER A 107 -3.23 2.09 -10.72
C SER A 107 -3.76 3.53 -10.70
N VAL A 108 -5.04 3.78 -11.02
CA VAL A 108 -5.63 5.12 -10.99
C VAL A 108 -6.48 5.27 -9.73
N PHE A 109 -6.09 6.21 -8.87
CA PHE A 109 -6.85 6.61 -7.68
C PHE A 109 -7.16 8.10 -7.77
N VAL A 110 -8.44 8.45 -7.62
CA VAL A 110 -8.89 9.83 -7.52
C VAL A 110 -9.50 10.00 -6.13
N ALA A 111 -8.86 10.79 -5.26
CA ALA A 111 -9.35 11.08 -3.92
C ALA A 111 -10.17 12.38 -3.95
N TRP A 112 -11.40 12.33 -3.42
CA TRP A 112 -12.24 13.49 -3.17
C TRP A 112 -12.55 13.55 -1.67
N SER A 113 -12.44 14.74 -1.06
CA SER A 113 -12.96 14.97 0.30
C SER A 113 -14.42 15.37 0.22
N ASN A 114 -15.27 14.70 1.01
CA ASN A 114 -16.71 14.99 1.10
C ASN A 114 -16.97 16.44 1.50
N ALA A 115 -17.49 17.24 0.56
CA ALA A 115 -18.22 18.47 0.85
C ALA A 115 -19.52 18.42 0.02
N GLU A 116 -20.66 18.65 0.68
CA GLU A 116 -22.01 18.53 0.10
C GLU A 116 -22.33 19.59 -0.98
N ASP A 117 -21.39 20.46 -1.39
CA ASP A 117 -21.63 21.60 -2.29
C ASP A 117 -20.55 21.78 -3.40
N ALA A 118 -19.99 20.72 -3.96
CA ALA A 118 -19.07 20.85 -5.09
C ALA A 118 -19.82 21.04 -6.43
N GLU A 119 -20.10 22.29 -6.83
CA GLU A 119 -20.37 22.61 -8.23
C GLU A 119 -19.08 22.43 -9.07
N ALA A 120 -19.07 21.41 -9.92
CA ALA A 120 -17.96 21.14 -10.82
C ALA A 120 -17.96 22.16 -11.99
N HIS A 121 -16.94 23.03 -12.03
CA HIS A 121 -16.57 23.70 -13.28
C HIS A 121 -15.67 22.76 -14.11
N LEU A 122 -16.22 22.22 -15.20
CA LEU A 122 -15.48 21.43 -16.18
C LEU A 122 -14.63 22.33 -17.08
N VAL A 123 -13.35 21.96 -17.20
CA VAL A 123 -12.45 22.38 -18.29
C VAL A 123 -12.91 21.70 -19.59
N GLY A 124 -12.82 22.42 -20.70
CA GLY A 124 -13.31 21.99 -22.01
C GLY A 124 -12.74 20.64 -22.48
N GLN A 125 -13.55 19.97 -23.28
CA GLN A 125 -13.37 18.62 -23.83
C GLN A 125 -12.05 18.41 -24.59
N ASP A 126 -11.47 19.50 -25.14
CA ASP A 126 -10.25 19.48 -25.95
C ASP A 126 -8.95 19.16 -25.17
N ALA A 127 -8.97 19.24 -23.83
CA ALA A 127 -7.79 19.00 -23.00
C ALA A 127 -7.50 17.51 -22.73
N TRP A 128 -8.49 16.63 -22.92
CA TRP A 128 -8.35 15.19 -22.61
C TRP A 128 -7.72 14.38 -23.75
N ASP A 129 -7.81 14.87 -24.99
CA ASP A 129 -7.33 14.17 -26.19
C ASP A 129 -5.80 14.17 -26.36
N THR A 130 -5.06 14.84 -25.46
CA THR A 130 -3.60 15.04 -25.59
C THR A 130 -2.76 14.43 -24.46
N LEU A 131 -3.38 13.76 -23.48
CA LEU A 131 -2.64 13.07 -22.41
C LEU A 131 -2.00 11.76 -22.90
N PRO A 132 -0.69 11.54 -22.69
CA PRO A 132 -0.09 10.22 -22.94
C PRO A 132 -0.71 9.18 -22.00
N ALA A 133 -1.19 8.06 -22.55
CA ALA A 133 -1.91 7.00 -21.85
C ALA A 133 -1.08 6.17 -20.83
N PHE A 134 0.09 6.65 -20.41
CA PHE A 134 1.06 5.87 -19.66
C PHE A 134 1.74 6.70 -18.57
N LEU A 135 1.05 6.98 -17.47
CA LEU A 135 1.63 7.20 -16.12
C LEU A 135 0.48 7.42 -15.13
N PRO A 136 0.48 6.81 -13.94
CA PRO A 136 -0.47 7.17 -12.90
C PRO A 136 -0.09 8.56 -12.37
N VAL A 137 -0.68 9.61 -12.95
CA VAL A 137 -0.61 10.96 -12.40
C VAL A 137 -1.66 11.04 -11.29
N PHE A 138 -1.21 11.09 -10.04
CA PHE A 138 -2.08 11.32 -8.90
C PHE A 138 -2.27 12.83 -8.74
N ALA A 139 -3.45 13.33 -9.08
CA ALA A 139 -3.88 14.67 -8.71
C ALA A 139 -4.63 14.59 -7.38
N LEU A 140 -4.00 15.08 -6.31
CA LEU A 140 -4.66 15.20 -5.01
C LEU A 140 -5.09 16.64 -4.79
N GLY A 141 -6.40 16.85 -4.65
CA GLY A 141 -6.98 18.10 -4.16
C GLY A 141 -7.15 18.02 -2.65
N VAL A 142 -6.50 18.93 -1.91
CA VAL A 142 -6.70 19.06 -0.47
C VAL A 142 -7.60 20.26 -0.21
N GLU A 143 -8.87 20.02 0.07
CA GLU A 143 -9.77 21.04 0.65
C GLU A 143 -9.95 20.78 2.14
N ARG A 144 -9.54 21.74 2.98
CA ARG A 144 -9.90 21.76 4.40
C ARG A 144 -10.87 22.91 4.67
N SER A 145 -11.88 22.63 5.50
CA SER A 145 -12.97 23.54 5.84
C SER A 145 -12.70 24.44 7.07
N ASP A 146 -11.49 24.43 7.64
CA ASP A 146 -11.17 25.28 8.79
C ASP A 146 -10.66 26.67 8.38
N ALA A 147 -11.06 27.70 9.13
CA ALA A 147 -10.87 29.12 8.81
C ALA A 147 -9.40 29.61 8.73
N ARG A 148 -8.42 28.70 8.88
CA ARG A 148 -6.98 28.98 8.73
C ARG A 148 -6.33 28.27 7.53
N GLY A 149 -7.08 27.45 6.78
CA GLY A 149 -6.67 26.53 5.70
C GLY A 149 -5.39 26.86 4.94
N SER A 150 -4.25 26.44 5.47
CA SER A 150 -2.98 26.33 4.74
C SER A 150 -2.51 24.89 4.86
N VAL A 151 -2.36 24.20 3.73
CA VAL A 151 -1.63 22.93 3.67
C VAL A 151 -0.17 23.24 4.02
N THR A 152 0.41 22.49 4.94
CA THR A 152 1.84 22.62 5.28
C THR A 152 2.68 21.72 4.38
N LEU A 153 3.97 22.00 4.25
CA LEU A 153 4.89 21.12 3.52
C LEU A 153 4.89 19.70 4.12
N ALA A 154 4.82 19.60 5.45
CA ALA A 154 4.71 18.32 6.16
C ALA A 154 3.46 17.53 5.75
N ASP A 155 2.33 18.19 5.50
CA ASP A 155 1.10 17.52 5.05
C ASP A 155 1.24 16.93 3.64
N ALA A 156 1.88 17.65 2.71
CA ALA A 156 2.11 17.16 1.34
C ALA A 156 3.08 15.97 1.30
N VAL A 157 4.10 15.99 2.17
CA VAL A 157 5.07 14.89 2.32
C VAL A 157 4.38 13.64 2.87
N ARG A 158 3.57 13.80 3.93
CA ARG A 158 2.75 12.71 4.50
C ARG A 158 1.84 12.10 3.45
N LEU A 159 1.19 12.93 2.64
CA LEU A 159 0.30 12.51 1.56
C LEU A 159 1.05 11.61 0.55
N THR A 160 2.21 12.08 0.10
CA THR A 160 3.04 11.35 -0.87
C THR A 160 3.47 9.98 -0.34
N GLN A 161 3.86 9.92 0.93
CA GLN A 161 4.24 8.67 1.60
C GLN A 161 3.08 7.69 1.69
N VAL A 162 1.88 8.18 2.05
CA VAL A 162 0.66 7.36 2.08
C VAL A 162 0.35 6.81 0.68
N THR A 163 0.41 7.65 -0.35
CA THR A 163 0.16 7.20 -1.73
C THR A 163 1.16 6.14 -2.17
N ARG A 164 2.45 6.28 -1.82
CA ARG A 164 3.47 5.26 -2.11
C ARG A 164 3.10 3.91 -1.51
N VAL A 165 2.63 3.88 -0.27
CA VAL A 165 2.19 2.63 0.38
C VAL A 165 0.94 2.07 -0.30
N MET A 166 -0.01 2.91 -0.70
CA MET A 166 -1.21 2.48 -1.43
C MET A 166 -0.88 1.82 -2.78
N THR A 167 0.15 2.29 -3.51
CA THR A 167 0.55 1.66 -4.78
C THR A 167 1.02 0.21 -4.63
N ARG A 168 1.33 -0.24 -3.40
CA ARG A 168 1.66 -1.64 -3.08
C ARG A 168 0.43 -2.49 -2.73
N GLY A 169 -0.78 -1.99 -2.98
CA GLY A 169 -2.03 -2.71 -2.70
C GLY A 169 -2.55 -2.55 -1.27
N VAL A 170 -1.94 -1.67 -0.47
CA VAL A 170 -2.37 -1.41 0.91
C VAL A 170 -3.60 -0.49 0.90
N PRO A 171 -4.68 -0.83 1.63
CA PRO A 171 -5.86 0.05 1.71
C PRO A 171 -5.50 1.44 2.27
N GLU A 172 -6.09 2.49 1.69
CA GLU A 172 -5.85 3.88 2.13
C GLU A 172 -6.02 4.10 3.65
N PRO A 173 -7.10 3.60 4.30
CA PRO A 173 -7.25 3.79 5.74
C PRO A 173 -6.10 3.13 6.54
N THR A 174 -5.58 2.00 6.06
CA THR A 174 -4.44 1.32 6.65
C THR A 174 -3.18 2.16 6.49
N ALA A 175 -2.89 2.67 5.30
CA ALA A 175 -1.73 3.52 5.05
C ALA A 175 -1.72 4.78 5.94
N TRP A 176 -2.86 5.47 6.10
CA TRP A 176 -2.97 6.61 7.01
C TRP A 176 -2.76 6.24 8.49
N ARG A 177 -3.33 5.12 8.94
CA ARG A 177 -3.13 4.64 10.33
C ARG A 177 -1.66 4.31 10.60
N MET A 178 -0.99 3.65 9.66
CA MET A 178 0.43 3.29 9.78
C MET A 178 1.34 4.51 9.77
N ARG A 179 0.95 5.57 9.04
CA ARG A 179 1.65 6.87 9.09
C ARG A 179 1.50 7.52 10.45
N ARG A 180 0.27 7.62 10.97
CA ARG A 180 0.01 8.14 12.34
C ARG A 180 0.76 7.34 13.40
N LEU A 181 0.84 6.03 13.22
CA LEU A 181 1.57 5.14 14.12
C LEU A 181 3.06 5.45 14.12
N LEU A 182 3.67 5.62 12.95
CA LEU A 182 5.07 6.01 12.85
C LEU A 182 5.35 7.33 13.57
N ASP A 183 4.48 8.33 13.40
CA ASP A 183 4.59 9.62 14.10
C ASP A 183 4.52 9.43 15.63
N ALA A 184 3.53 8.70 16.13
CA ALA A 184 3.37 8.45 17.56
C ALA A 184 4.52 7.62 18.18
N LEU A 185 5.07 6.65 17.43
CA LEU A 185 6.20 5.84 17.89
C LEU A 185 7.50 6.64 17.96
N ASN A 186 7.71 7.63 17.08
CA ASN A 186 8.88 8.50 17.17
C ASN A 186 8.89 9.29 18.50
N GLU A 187 7.72 9.62 19.04
CA GLU A 187 7.56 10.32 20.32
C GLU A 187 7.58 9.38 21.54
N ALA A 188 7.15 8.12 21.37
CA ALA A 188 7.17 7.12 22.43
C ALA A 188 8.61 6.79 22.88
N THR A 189 8.82 6.57 24.19
CA THR A 189 10.14 6.25 24.76
C THR A 189 10.29 4.78 25.19
N LEU A 190 9.19 4.03 25.30
CA LEU A 190 9.23 2.65 25.74
C LEU A 190 9.81 1.73 24.65
N PRO A 191 10.75 0.84 24.98
CA PRO A 191 11.41 -0.03 23.99
C PRO A 191 10.51 -1.17 23.49
N ILE A 192 9.59 -1.64 24.33
CA ILE A 192 8.62 -2.70 24.02
C ILE A 192 7.24 -2.18 24.42
N LEU A 193 6.25 -2.36 23.54
CA LEU A 193 4.88 -1.91 23.71
C LEU A 193 3.94 -3.09 23.47
N SER A 194 2.89 -3.27 24.27
CA SER A 194 1.87 -4.26 23.92
C SER A 194 1.11 -3.82 22.67
N SER A 195 0.49 -4.75 21.94
CA SER A 195 -0.38 -4.38 20.81
C SER A 195 -1.53 -3.46 21.23
N THR A 196 -1.94 -3.52 22.49
CA THR A 196 -2.98 -2.64 23.06
C THR A 196 -2.44 -1.23 23.26
N ASP A 197 -1.23 -1.08 23.81
CA ASP A 197 -0.58 0.23 23.99
C ASP A 197 -0.35 0.90 22.64
N VAL A 198 0.17 0.15 21.66
CA VAL A 198 0.41 0.67 20.30
C VAL A 198 -0.89 1.07 19.61
N ALA A 199 -1.97 0.31 19.79
CA ALA A 199 -3.25 0.63 19.17
C ALA A 199 -3.90 1.87 19.82
N ALA A 200 -3.70 2.05 21.13
CA ALA A 200 -4.14 3.24 21.85
C ALA A 200 -3.41 4.51 21.37
N LEU A 201 -2.14 4.42 20.94
CA LEU A 201 -1.40 5.57 20.39
C LEU A 201 -2.06 6.19 19.15
N ILE A 202 -2.82 5.40 18.38
CA ILE A 202 -3.48 5.85 17.15
C ILE A 202 -5.01 5.79 17.22
N ASP A 203 -5.56 5.55 18.42
CA ASP A 203 -6.99 5.44 18.69
C ASP A 203 -7.70 4.40 17.81
N VAL A 204 -7.17 3.16 17.80
CA VAL A 204 -7.81 2.03 17.11
C VAL A 204 -7.86 0.78 17.96
N PRO A 205 -8.76 -0.18 17.66
CA PRO A 205 -8.74 -1.48 18.30
C PRO A 205 -7.45 -2.27 17.99
N SER A 206 -6.94 -3.01 18.97
CA SER A 206 -5.70 -3.80 18.83
C SER A 206 -5.76 -4.87 17.75
N HIS A 207 -6.93 -5.41 17.44
CA HIS A 207 -7.11 -6.36 16.33
C HIS A 207 -6.99 -5.68 14.96
N THR A 208 -7.48 -4.43 14.83
CA THR A 208 -7.30 -3.63 13.60
C THR A 208 -5.83 -3.31 13.37
N LEU A 209 -5.12 -2.91 14.42
CA LEU A 209 -3.67 -2.70 14.36
C LEU A 209 -2.94 -3.95 13.87
N ARG A 210 -3.21 -5.12 14.46
CA ARG A 210 -2.55 -6.38 14.07
C ARG A 210 -2.83 -6.74 12.61
N LYS A 211 -4.07 -6.54 12.13
CA LYS A 211 -4.42 -6.74 10.72
C LYS A 211 -3.63 -5.80 9.81
N ASP A 212 -3.51 -4.53 10.17
CA ASP A 212 -2.76 -3.55 9.40
C ASP A 212 -1.26 -3.88 9.34
N LEU A 213 -0.67 -4.27 10.48
CA LEU A 213 0.74 -4.69 10.54
C LEU A 213 1.00 -5.96 9.71
N SER A 214 0.07 -6.92 9.74
CA SER A 214 0.13 -8.12 8.92
C SER A 214 0.01 -7.83 7.42
N LEU A 215 -0.83 -6.87 7.01
CA LEU A 215 -0.93 -6.43 5.61
C LEU A 215 0.35 -5.79 5.09
N LEU A 216 1.17 -5.24 5.99
CA LEU A 216 2.47 -4.67 5.67
C LEU A 216 3.62 -5.67 5.84
N GLU A 217 3.33 -6.92 6.18
CA GLU A 217 4.33 -7.96 6.47
C GLU A 217 5.36 -7.53 7.53
N LEU A 218 4.91 -6.71 8.49
CA LEU A 218 5.79 -6.18 9.55
C LEU A 218 5.85 -7.15 10.74
N GLU A 219 6.93 -7.92 10.81
CA GLU A 219 7.29 -8.77 11.95
C GLU A 219 7.89 -7.94 13.10
N ALA A 220 7.10 -7.02 13.65
CA ALA A 220 7.57 -6.04 14.61
C ALA A 220 7.53 -6.51 16.08
N GLY A 221 7.09 -7.74 16.34
CA GLY A 221 6.97 -8.23 17.71
C GLY A 221 6.88 -9.73 17.84
N VAL A 222 7.02 -10.17 19.09
CA VAL A 222 6.86 -11.57 19.48
C VAL A 222 5.57 -11.68 20.28
N GLN A 223 4.75 -12.65 19.91
CA GLN A 223 3.50 -12.93 20.59
C GLN A 223 3.76 -13.18 22.08
N GLY A 224 2.99 -12.50 22.95
CA GLY A 224 3.15 -12.57 24.41
C GLY A 224 4.26 -11.69 25.00
N ILE A 225 5.22 -11.20 24.20
CA ILE A 225 6.25 -10.26 24.64
C ILE A 225 5.85 -8.82 24.30
N GLY A 226 5.25 -8.60 23.14
CA GLY A 226 4.86 -7.29 22.64
C GLY A 226 5.57 -6.93 21.34
N LEU A 227 5.38 -5.69 20.91
CA LEU A 227 5.98 -5.08 19.73
C LEU A 227 7.24 -4.33 20.14
N TYR A 228 8.37 -4.65 19.52
CA TYR A 228 9.61 -3.92 19.69
C TYR A 228 9.50 -2.60 18.95
N ARG A 229 9.56 -1.48 19.69
CA ARG A 229 9.42 -0.13 19.11
C ARG A 229 10.41 0.09 17.96
N THR A 230 11.66 -0.30 18.14
CA THR A 230 12.73 -0.09 17.14
C THR A 230 12.40 -0.83 15.85
N ARG A 231 12.09 -2.13 15.91
CA ARG A 231 11.69 -2.94 14.73
C ARG A 231 10.45 -2.38 14.06
N LEU A 232 9.47 -1.92 14.85
CA LEU A 232 8.23 -1.33 14.31
C LEU A 232 8.50 -0.01 13.58
N VAL A 233 9.32 0.87 14.16
CA VAL A 233 9.71 2.14 13.54
C VAL A 233 10.52 1.90 12.26
N GLU A 234 11.49 0.98 12.28
CA GLU A 234 12.31 0.64 11.11
C GLU A 234 11.48 0.02 9.99
N GLY A 235 10.62 -0.94 10.32
CA GLY A 235 9.72 -1.58 9.37
C GLY A 235 8.74 -0.59 8.73
N LEU A 236 8.12 0.29 9.53
CA LEU A 236 7.27 1.36 9.02
C LEU A 236 8.09 2.34 8.16
N ARG A 237 9.30 2.72 8.59
CA ARG A 237 10.19 3.58 7.80
C ARG A 237 10.51 2.97 6.44
N ALA A 238 10.89 1.69 6.40
CA ALA A 238 11.13 0.96 5.15
C ALA A 238 9.86 0.90 4.27
N THR A 239 8.69 0.67 4.88
CA THR A 239 7.40 0.63 4.18
C THR A 239 7.09 1.96 3.50
N PHE A 240 7.28 3.09 4.20
CA PHE A 240 7.08 4.43 3.65
C PHE A 240 8.26 4.95 2.81
N GLY A 241 9.36 4.18 2.70
CA GLY A 241 10.52 4.51 1.89
C GLY A 241 11.55 5.44 2.53
N PHE A 242 11.51 5.61 3.85
CA PHE A 242 12.47 6.41 4.62
C PHE A 242 13.87 5.80 4.75
N ALA A 243 14.03 4.50 4.46
CA ALA A 243 15.32 3.82 4.60
C ALA A 243 16.39 4.36 3.63
N ASN A 244 15.97 4.98 2.51
CA ASN A 244 16.88 5.59 1.53
C ASN A 244 16.95 7.11 1.75
N ALA A 245 17.71 7.53 2.77
CA ALA A 245 17.93 8.96 3.07
C ALA A 245 18.56 9.77 1.91
N ALA A 246 19.12 9.09 0.89
CA ALA A 246 19.77 9.73 -0.25
C ALA A 246 18.81 10.22 -1.36
N ALA A 247 17.51 9.90 -1.29
CA ALA A 247 16.62 9.92 -2.46
C ALA A 247 15.66 11.11 -2.57
N GLU A 248 15.33 11.81 -1.48
CA GLU A 248 14.21 12.75 -1.54
C GLU A 248 14.64 14.15 -2.03
N HIS A 249 14.45 14.37 -3.33
CA HIS A 249 14.53 15.68 -3.98
C HIS A 249 13.15 16.32 -4.10
N VAL A 250 12.70 17.03 -3.06
CA VAL A 250 11.50 17.85 -3.17
C VAL A 250 11.79 19.02 -4.09
N VAL A 251 11.11 19.05 -5.25
CA VAL A 251 11.03 20.23 -6.11
C VAL A 251 9.90 21.12 -5.58
N VAL A 252 10.13 22.42 -5.42
CA VAL A 252 9.05 23.39 -5.14
C VAL A 252 9.05 24.40 -6.27
N VAL A 253 7.89 24.71 -6.86
CA VAL A 253 7.73 25.76 -7.87
C VAL A 253 7.08 26.98 -7.20
N PRO A 254 7.82 28.03 -6.84
CA PRO A 254 7.42 28.99 -5.82
C PRO A 254 6.73 30.24 -6.36
N ASN A 255 6.03 30.17 -7.50
CA ASN A 255 5.35 31.36 -8.03
C ASN A 255 4.02 31.68 -7.30
N SER A 256 3.86 31.19 -6.07
CA SER A 256 2.74 31.48 -5.19
C SER A 256 3.26 31.84 -3.80
N ASP A 257 2.48 32.62 -3.05
CA ASP A 257 2.81 32.96 -1.66
C ASP A 257 2.95 31.72 -0.78
N LEU A 258 2.23 30.64 -1.11
CA LEU A 258 2.38 29.34 -0.46
C LEU A 258 3.74 28.70 -0.77
N GLY A 259 4.17 28.70 -2.03
CA GLY A 259 5.48 28.16 -2.41
C GLY A 259 6.63 28.93 -1.77
N ARG A 260 6.49 30.25 -1.62
CA ARG A 260 7.44 31.09 -0.86
C ARG A 260 7.41 30.80 0.63
N ALA A 261 6.22 30.63 1.22
CA ALA A 261 6.08 30.26 2.64
C ALA A 261 6.75 28.91 2.93
N TRP A 262 6.53 27.91 2.08
CA TRP A 262 7.13 26.58 2.24
C TRP A 262 8.65 26.59 2.02
N ALA A 263 9.15 27.34 1.03
CA ALA A 263 10.59 27.49 0.82
C ALA A 263 11.29 28.18 2.01
N SER A 264 10.54 28.89 2.86
CA SER A 264 11.04 29.53 4.08
C SER A 264 10.88 28.69 5.35
N GLU A 265 10.20 27.53 5.30
CA GLU A 265 10.11 26.62 6.45
C GLU A 265 11.44 25.86 6.62
N PRO A 266 12.03 25.82 7.83
CA PRO A 266 13.28 25.11 8.06
C PRO A 266 13.11 23.60 7.80
N PRO A 267 13.96 22.97 6.97
CA PRO A 267 13.80 21.57 6.54
C PRO A 267 13.63 20.58 7.70
N ARG A 268 14.30 20.84 8.83
CA ARG A 268 14.31 19.95 10.01
C ARG A 268 12.98 19.84 10.73
N ALA A 269 12.07 20.79 10.58
CA ALA A 269 10.76 20.73 11.24
C ALA A 269 9.75 19.86 10.47
N ALA A 270 9.93 19.71 9.16
CA ALA A 270 9.00 18.99 8.28
C ALA A 270 9.52 17.62 7.80
N PHE A 271 10.84 17.41 7.78
CA PHE A 271 11.45 16.18 7.27
C PHE A 271 12.32 15.48 8.33
N PRO A 272 12.01 14.23 8.69
CA PRO A 272 12.97 13.39 9.38
C PRO A 272 13.97 12.86 8.32
N LEU A 273 15.19 13.41 8.30
CA LEU A 273 16.38 13.04 7.49
C LEU A 273 16.75 14.05 6.38
N ASP A 274 18.01 13.98 5.94
CA ASP A 274 18.81 14.87 5.07
C ASP A 274 18.23 15.13 3.64
N ALA A 275 16.94 15.40 3.53
CA ALA A 275 16.29 15.73 2.27
C ALA A 275 16.92 16.98 1.65
N ARG A 276 17.34 16.87 0.38
CA ARG A 276 17.87 17.99 -0.40
C ARG A 276 16.73 18.63 -1.17
N VAL A 277 16.15 19.69 -0.60
CA VAL A 277 15.12 20.48 -1.26
C VAL A 277 15.76 21.29 -2.40
N ARG A 278 15.29 21.08 -3.63
CA ARG A 278 15.64 21.92 -4.79
C ARG A 278 14.41 22.73 -5.17
N VAL A 279 14.55 23.99 -5.55
CA VAL A 279 13.38 24.84 -5.84
C VAL A 279 13.55 25.39 -7.24
N ALA A 280 12.56 25.21 -8.11
CA ALA A 280 12.62 25.67 -9.49
C ALA A 280 11.74 26.91 -9.68
N PHE A 281 12.28 28.00 -10.24
CA PHE A 281 11.56 29.26 -10.40
C PHE A 281 11.11 29.46 -11.85
N HIS A 282 9.95 30.09 -12.00
CA HIS A 282 9.44 30.53 -13.30
C HIS A 282 9.76 32.01 -13.61
N ASP A 283 10.32 32.76 -12.65
CA ASP A 283 10.65 34.18 -12.82
C ASP A 283 12.08 34.46 -12.36
N GLU A 284 12.94 34.88 -13.29
CA GLU A 284 14.36 35.19 -13.08
C GLU A 284 14.58 36.40 -12.15
N ASN A 285 13.52 37.16 -11.83
CA ASN A 285 13.61 38.45 -11.13
C ASN A 285 13.37 38.40 -9.61
N VAL A 286 13.24 37.22 -8.99
CA VAL A 286 13.04 37.11 -7.53
C VAL A 286 14.37 36.76 -6.84
N PRO A 287 15.08 37.75 -6.26
CA PRO A 287 16.32 37.48 -5.52
C PRO A 287 16.01 36.78 -4.20
N LEU A 288 16.58 35.60 -3.98
CA LEU A 288 16.52 34.89 -2.70
C LEU A 288 17.90 34.70 -2.09
N ARG A 289 17.93 34.68 -0.76
CA ARG A 289 19.14 34.38 0.01
C ARG A 289 19.39 32.87 -0.06
N ALA A 290 20.49 32.48 -0.68
CA ALA A 290 21.02 31.13 -0.55
C ALA A 290 21.57 30.95 0.87
N ASP A 291 20.81 30.28 1.75
CA ASP A 291 21.30 29.82 3.04
C ASP A 291 22.09 28.49 2.95
N GLY A 292 22.38 28.05 1.71
CA GLY A 292 23.19 26.87 1.40
C GLY A 292 22.41 25.56 1.31
N SER A 293 21.12 25.54 1.67
CA SER A 293 20.29 24.33 1.65
C SER A 293 19.40 24.20 0.41
N LEU A 294 19.15 25.32 -0.29
CA LEU A 294 18.23 25.42 -1.41
C LEU A 294 19.01 25.67 -2.72
N THR A 295 18.86 24.79 -3.71
CA THR A 295 19.37 25.07 -5.07
C THR A 295 18.23 25.59 -5.93
N VAL A 296 18.37 26.81 -6.45
CA VAL A 296 17.45 27.41 -7.40
C VAL A 296 17.80 26.97 -8.81
N VAL A 297 16.83 26.43 -9.55
CA VAL A 297 17.00 26.01 -10.96
C VAL A 297 15.97 26.72 -11.85
N SER A 298 16.33 27.00 -13.10
CA SER A 298 15.37 27.53 -14.09
C SER A 298 14.27 26.49 -14.38
N THR A 299 13.11 26.95 -14.82
CA THR A 299 12.03 26.05 -15.31
C THR A 299 12.49 25.23 -16.52
N ASP A 300 13.35 25.80 -17.37
CA ASP A 300 13.96 25.08 -18.50
C ASP A 300 14.94 23.97 -18.04
N ASP A 301 15.55 24.14 -16.86
CA ASP A 301 16.48 23.19 -16.25
C ASP A 301 15.76 22.09 -15.44
N VAL A 302 14.41 22.11 -15.36
CA VAL A 302 13.61 21.03 -14.73
C VAL A 302 13.76 19.71 -15.49
N THR A 303 14.32 19.73 -16.70
CA THR A 303 14.63 18.56 -17.51
C THR A 303 15.93 17.83 -17.10
N LEU A 304 16.70 18.35 -16.14
CA LEU A 304 17.91 17.67 -15.66
C LEU A 304 17.60 16.29 -15.04
N PRO A 305 18.48 15.29 -15.22
CA PRO A 305 18.26 13.95 -14.68
C PRO A 305 18.25 14.00 -13.14
N PHE A 306 17.08 13.76 -12.55
CA PHE A 306 16.96 13.45 -11.14
C PHE A 306 17.14 11.93 -10.95
N ALA A 307 17.49 11.51 -9.74
CA ALA A 307 17.44 10.09 -9.40
C ALA A 307 16.00 9.55 -9.57
N ASP A 308 15.88 8.29 -10.00
CA ASP A 308 14.59 7.64 -10.32
C ASP A 308 13.64 7.55 -9.11
N ASP A 309 14.12 7.82 -7.90
CA ASP A 309 13.40 7.72 -6.63
C ASP A 309 13.05 9.09 -6.00
N ALA A 310 13.26 10.19 -6.72
CA ALA A 310 12.94 11.53 -6.26
C ALA A 310 11.43 11.79 -6.13
N VAL A 311 10.97 12.18 -4.93
CA VAL A 311 9.62 12.74 -4.73
C VAL A 311 9.60 14.19 -5.17
N ARG A 312 8.96 14.45 -6.31
CA ARG A 312 8.89 15.78 -6.89
C ARG A 312 7.50 16.37 -6.63
N LEU A 313 7.44 17.63 -6.20
CA LEU A 313 6.19 18.35 -5.95
C LEU A 313 6.14 19.57 -6.89
N ALA A 314 4.95 19.98 -7.32
CA ALA A 314 4.77 21.18 -8.12
C ALA A 314 3.60 21.99 -7.60
N PHE A 315 3.79 23.32 -7.52
CA PHE A 315 2.79 24.27 -7.07
C PHE A 315 2.61 25.32 -8.15
N GLY A 316 1.36 25.62 -8.49
CA GLY A 316 1.05 26.63 -9.49
C GLY A 316 -0.32 27.25 -9.23
N PRO A 317 -0.56 28.48 -9.72
CA PRO A 317 -1.90 29.05 -9.70
C PRO A 317 -2.84 28.18 -10.53
N ASN A 318 -4.12 28.11 -10.14
CA ASN A 318 -5.15 27.34 -10.84
C ASN A 318 -5.19 27.59 -12.36
N THR A 319 -4.84 28.80 -12.81
CA THR A 319 -4.86 29.21 -14.22
C THR A 319 -3.69 28.68 -15.05
N ALA A 320 -2.57 28.32 -14.42
CA ALA A 320 -1.40 27.74 -15.10
C ALA A 320 -1.22 26.25 -14.77
N TRP A 321 -2.19 25.65 -14.07
CA TRP A 321 -2.09 24.29 -13.54
C TRP A 321 -2.01 23.23 -14.63
N THR A 322 -2.76 23.41 -15.72
CA THR A 322 -2.76 22.46 -16.85
C THR A 322 -1.42 22.41 -17.55
N ASP A 323 -0.86 23.58 -17.90
CA ASP A 323 0.43 23.68 -18.58
C ASP A 323 1.56 23.20 -17.67
N LEU A 324 1.54 23.61 -16.38
CA LEU A 324 2.49 23.13 -15.39
C LEU A 324 2.42 21.62 -15.23
N ALA A 325 1.22 21.03 -15.10
CA ALA A 325 1.04 19.59 -14.98
C ALA A 325 1.55 18.84 -16.21
N PHE A 326 1.36 19.40 -17.41
CA PHE A 326 1.86 18.82 -18.66
C PHE A 326 3.40 18.78 -18.70
N ASP A 327 4.05 19.92 -18.44
CA ASP A 327 5.52 20.02 -18.43
C ASP A 327 6.14 19.13 -17.35
N VAL A 328 5.50 19.11 -16.18
CA VAL A 328 5.86 18.28 -15.02
C VAL A 328 5.71 16.78 -15.33
N THR A 329 4.62 16.38 -15.99
CA THR A 329 4.40 14.97 -16.35
C THR A 329 5.42 14.49 -17.39
N ASN A 330 5.75 15.34 -18.37
CA ASN A 330 6.78 15.06 -19.37
C ASN A 330 8.19 14.93 -18.76
N ALA A 331 8.42 15.54 -17.60
CA ALA A 331 9.67 15.40 -16.86
C ALA A 331 9.74 14.13 -15.97
N PHE A 332 8.76 13.22 -16.02
CA PHE A 332 8.68 11.99 -15.21
C PHE A 332 8.39 12.22 -13.71
N LEU A 333 7.57 13.21 -13.37
CA LEU A 333 7.09 13.38 -11.98
C LEU A 333 6.15 12.26 -11.55
N HIS A 334 6.24 11.87 -10.26
CA HIS A 334 5.46 10.80 -9.67
C HIS A 334 4.20 11.29 -8.92
N PHE A 335 4.19 12.55 -8.44
CA PHE A 335 3.10 13.11 -7.64
C PHE A 335 2.84 14.58 -7.99
N LEU A 336 1.57 14.98 -7.97
CA LEU A 336 1.15 16.35 -8.22
C LEU A 336 0.12 16.79 -7.16
N VAL A 337 0.45 17.83 -6.37
CA VAL A 337 -0.40 18.31 -5.27
C VAL A 337 -1.06 19.63 -5.66
N ARG A 338 -2.37 19.61 -5.85
CA ARG A 338 -3.14 20.82 -6.20
C ARG A 338 -3.58 21.55 -4.94
N VAL A 339 -3.35 22.86 -4.90
CA VAL A 339 -3.86 23.71 -3.82
C VAL A 339 -5.00 24.58 -4.33
N PRO A 340 -6.23 24.41 -3.83
CA PRO A 340 -7.37 25.22 -4.25
C PRO A 340 -7.22 26.68 -3.77
N ARG A 341 -7.80 27.60 -4.53
CA ARG A 341 -7.82 29.03 -4.23
C ARG A 341 -8.78 29.29 -3.06
N ARG A 342 -8.47 30.23 -2.16
CA ARG A 342 -9.46 30.66 -1.16
C ARG A 342 -10.67 31.29 -1.86
N ALA A 343 -11.88 30.93 -1.42
CA ALA A 343 -13.12 31.51 -1.93
C ALA A 343 -13.16 33.06 -1.81
N SER A 344 -12.39 33.64 -0.87
CA SER A 344 -12.26 35.08 -0.66
C SER A 344 -11.49 35.84 -1.74
N ASP A 345 -10.77 35.17 -2.65
CA ASP A 345 -9.90 35.81 -3.63
C ASP A 345 -10.58 36.05 -4.99
N THR A 346 -11.90 35.86 -5.05
CA THR A 346 -12.72 36.15 -6.24
C THR A 346 -12.97 37.66 -6.31
N PRO A 347 -12.59 38.37 -7.39
CA PRO A 347 -12.88 39.79 -7.52
C PRO A 347 -14.39 40.02 -7.46
N ALA A 348 -14.82 40.94 -6.59
CA ALA A 348 -16.21 41.28 -6.37
C ALA A 348 -16.84 41.86 -7.65
N SER A 349 -17.49 41.00 -8.44
CA SER A 349 -18.40 41.46 -9.50
C SER A 349 -19.43 40.38 -9.82
N LEU A 350 -20.58 40.45 -9.13
CA LEU A 350 -21.93 40.33 -9.69
C LEU A 350 -22.93 40.66 -8.56
N PRO A 351 -23.96 41.49 -8.81
CA PRO A 351 -24.95 41.83 -7.79
C PRO A 351 -25.89 40.64 -7.53
N SER A 352 -26.11 40.32 -6.26
CA SER A 352 -27.07 39.31 -5.83
C SER A 352 -28.49 39.63 -6.33
N PRO A 353 -29.29 38.61 -6.72
CA PRO A 353 -30.69 38.83 -7.08
C PRO A 353 -31.49 39.29 -5.86
N VAL A 354 -32.34 40.29 -6.10
CA VAL A 354 -33.25 40.89 -5.14
C VAL A 354 -34.15 39.83 -4.50
N ARG A 355 -34.05 39.66 -3.18
CA ARG A 355 -35.01 38.88 -2.38
C ARG A 355 -36.35 39.64 -2.31
N PRO A 356 -37.49 39.01 -2.58
CA PRO A 356 -38.79 39.60 -2.29
C PRO A 356 -39.06 39.63 -0.78
N SER A 357 -39.65 40.73 -0.35
CA SER A 357 -40.03 41.06 1.02
C SER A 357 -41.13 40.14 1.57
N HIS A 358 -40.98 39.75 2.83
CA HIS A 358 -42.00 39.44 3.85
C HIS A 358 -43.37 38.90 3.38
N MET A 359 -43.64 37.63 3.70
CA MET A 359 -44.96 37.21 4.17
C MET A 359 -44.83 36.74 5.62
N ASP A 360 -45.46 37.47 6.52
CA ASP A 360 -45.65 37.09 7.92
C ASP A 360 -46.61 35.90 8.01
N LEU A 361 -46.16 34.80 8.61
CA LEU A 361 -47.04 33.75 9.12
C LEU A 361 -46.80 33.60 10.64
N PRO A 362 -47.87 33.41 11.43
CA PRO A 362 -47.80 33.42 12.89
C PRO A 362 -47.12 32.16 13.44
N LEU A 363 -46.27 32.37 14.44
CA LEU A 363 -45.67 31.35 15.30
C LEU A 363 -46.78 30.56 16.01
N GLY A 364 -46.87 29.27 15.69
CA GLY A 364 -47.53 28.27 16.52
C GLY A 364 -46.48 27.52 17.33
N ASP A 365 -46.68 27.43 18.64
CA ASP A 365 -45.86 26.67 19.58
C ASP A 365 -45.83 25.18 19.19
N VAL A 366 -44.68 24.71 18.72
CA VAL A 366 -44.38 23.28 18.57
C VAL A 366 -43.34 22.91 19.62
N ALA A 367 -43.78 22.14 20.61
CA ALA A 367 -42.91 21.50 21.59
C ALA A 367 -41.89 20.61 20.86
N MET A 368 -40.61 20.86 21.10
CA MET A 368 -39.51 20.02 20.63
C MET A 368 -39.51 18.72 21.46
N ASP A 369 -40.01 17.63 20.87
CA ASP A 369 -39.77 16.29 21.36
C ASP A 369 -38.28 15.95 21.20
N VAL A 370 -37.61 15.70 22.32
CA VAL A 370 -36.24 15.22 22.38
C VAL A 370 -36.23 13.77 21.85
N PRO A 371 -35.51 13.47 20.75
CA PRO A 371 -35.42 12.10 20.28
C PRO A 371 -34.71 11.23 21.33
N PRO A 372 -35.22 10.03 21.65
CA PRO A 372 -34.58 9.16 22.62
C PRO A 372 -33.18 8.77 22.15
N SER A 373 -32.26 8.77 23.11
CA SER A 373 -30.85 8.38 22.99
C SER A 373 -30.67 7.16 22.11
N SER A 374 -29.71 7.23 21.18
CA SER A 374 -29.33 6.13 20.29
C SER A 374 -29.10 4.84 21.10
N PRO A 375 -29.61 3.68 20.64
CA PRO A 375 -29.42 2.42 21.35
C PRO A 375 -27.93 2.09 21.41
N HIS A 376 -27.45 1.82 22.63
CA HIS A 376 -26.11 1.30 22.86
C HIS A 376 -25.91 0.05 21.99
N LEU A 377 -24.98 0.12 21.05
CA LEU A 377 -24.45 -1.06 20.37
C LEU A 377 -23.84 -1.96 21.45
N GLU A 378 -24.57 -3.00 21.85
CA GLU A 378 -24.02 -4.09 22.66
C GLU A 378 -22.83 -4.67 21.90
N VAL A 379 -21.63 -4.41 22.40
CA VAL A 379 -20.41 -5.08 21.92
C VAL A 379 -20.64 -6.58 22.11
N PRO A 380 -20.63 -7.40 21.04
CA PRO A 380 -20.86 -8.82 21.18
C PRO A 380 -19.83 -9.40 22.17
N PRO A 381 -20.24 -10.31 23.07
CA PRO A 381 -19.35 -10.88 24.06
C PRO A 381 -18.12 -11.46 23.37
N VAL A 382 -16.94 -11.11 23.88
CA VAL A 382 -15.65 -11.67 23.45
C VAL A 382 -15.80 -13.19 23.55
N THR A 383 -15.86 -13.86 22.40
CA THR A 383 -16.01 -15.31 22.33
C THR A 383 -14.72 -15.89 22.86
N GLU A 384 -14.81 -16.64 23.97
CA GLU A 384 -13.63 -17.33 24.52
C GLU A 384 -12.97 -18.16 23.41
N PRO A 385 -11.62 -18.15 23.33
CA PRO A 385 -10.91 -18.89 22.29
C PRO A 385 -11.32 -20.37 22.37
N THR A 386 -11.94 -20.85 21.30
CA THR A 386 -12.40 -22.23 21.21
C THR A 386 -11.16 -23.12 21.09
N VAL A 387 -10.88 -23.91 22.13
CA VAL A 387 -9.72 -24.81 22.17
C VAL A 387 -9.87 -25.85 21.06
N SER A 388 -8.87 -25.96 20.19
CA SER A 388 -8.89 -26.98 19.12
C SER A 388 -8.77 -28.39 19.73
N PRO A 389 -9.35 -29.43 19.10
CA PRO A 389 -9.20 -30.80 19.60
C PRO A 389 -7.74 -31.24 19.76
N LYS A 390 -6.85 -30.76 18.88
CA LYS A 390 -5.40 -31.02 18.93
C LYS A 390 -4.75 -30.32 20.12
N ALA A 391 -5.11 -29.06 20.39
CA ALA A 391 -4.65 -28.34 21.57
C ALA A 391 -5.08 -29.04 22.86
N ALA A 392 -6.34 -29.49 22.94
CA ALA A 392 -6.84 -30.24 24.09
C ALA A 392 -6.03 -31.53 24.33
N ALA A 393 -5.79 -32.31 23.27
CA ALA A 393 -4.98 -33.53 23.37
C ALA A 393 -3.54 -33.26 23.85
N TYR A 394 -2.92 -32.16 23.41
CA TYR A 394 -1.59 -31.74 23.89
C TYR A 394 -1.63 -31.29 25.35
N LEU A 395 -2.60 -30.48 25.75
CA LEU A 395 -2.77 -30.01 27.12
C LEU A 395 -2.95 -31.18 28.10
N ASP A 396 -3.81 -32.13 27.75
CA ASP A 396 -4.10 -33.31 28.58
C ASP A 396 -2.84 -34.16 28.75
N PHE A 397 -2.21 -34.56 27.64
CA PHE A 397 -1.00 -35.39 27.68
C PHE A 397 0.16 -34.73 28.42
N LEU A 398 0.43 -33.45 28.14
CA LEU A 398 1.52 -32.72 28.82
C LEU A 398 1.24 -32.59 30.32
N SER A 399 -0.02 -32.40 30.73
CA SER A 399 -0.38 -32.34 32.15
C SER A 399 -0.21 -33.69 32.83
N GLU A 400 -0.57 -34.79 32.16
CA GLU A 400 -0.37 -36.17 32.64
C GLU A 400 1.12 -36.50 32.82
N GLU A 401 1.97 -36.04 31.90
CA GLU A 401 3.44 -36.19 31.98
C GLU A 401 4.10 -35.23 33.01
N GLY A 402 3.31 -34.39 33.69
CA GLY A 402 3.79 -33.51 34.76
C GLY A 402 4.35 -32.16 34.29
N PHE A 403 4.16 -31.81 33.01
CA PHE A 403 4.44 -30.46 32.52
C PHE A 403 3.36 -29.47 33.02
N ARG A 404 3.61 -28.17 32.80
CA ARG A 404 2.63 -27.10 33.05
C ARG A 404 2.30 -26.40 31.73
N PRO A 405 1.50 -27.04 30.85
CA PRO A 405 1.21 -26.48 29.55
C PRO A 405 0.19 -25.34 29.67
N GLN A 406 0.27 -24.37 28.76
CA GLN A 406 -0.63 -23.23 28.69
C GLN A 406 -1.02 -22.99 27.22
N LEU A 407 -2.30 -22.75 27.00
CA LEU A 407 -2.78 -22.28 25.71
C LEU A 407 -2.39 -20.80 25.54
N ASP A 408 -1.72 -20.45 24.45
CA ASP A 408 -1.44 -19.05 24.15
C ASP A 408 -2.61 -18.36 23.42
N GLN A 409 -2.43 -17.09 23.07
CA GLN A 409 -3.46 -16.29 22.40
C GLN A 409 -3.75 -16.79 20.97
N ASP A 410 -2.82 -17.57 20.41
CA ASP A 410 -2.94 -18.21 19.11
C ASP A 410 -3.44 -19.64 19.22
N GLY A 411 -3.87 -20.08 20.40
CA GLY A 411 -4.39 -21.44 20.58
C GLY A 411 -3.31 -22.51 20.44
N ASP A 412 -2.03 -22.13 20.39
CA ASP A 412 -0.91 -23.05 20.42
C ASP A 412 -0.57 -23.40 21.87
N VAL A 413 0.07 -24.55 22.08
CA VAL A 413 0.34 -25.05 23.43
C VAL A 413 1.79 -24.79 23.79
N SER A 414 2.00 -23.89 24.73
CA SER A 414 3.32 -23.54 25.27
C SER A 414 3.61 -24.29 26.57
N PHE A 415 4.85 -24.71 26.78
CA PHE A 415 5.27 -25.37 28.03
C PHE A 415 6.79 -25.21 28.27
N LYS A 416 7.23 -25.53 29.49
CA LYS A 416 8.65 -25.50 29.87
C LYS A 416 9.19 -26.91 30.09
N PHE A 417 10.41 -27.15 29.63
CA PHE A 417 11.14 -28.41 29.87
C PHE A 417 12.65 -28.14 30.00
N GLU A 418 13.25 -28.58 31.12
CA GLU A 418 14.68 -28.45 31.42
C GLU A 418 15.27 -27.05 31.13
N GLY A 419 14.52 -26.00 31.51
CA GLY A 419 14.94 -24.60 31.31
C GLY A 419 14.68 -24.03 29.91
N GLY A 420 14.19 -24.83 28.97
CA GLY A 420 13.70 -24.37 27.66
C GLY A 420 12.21 -24.01 27.68
N HIS A 421 11.81 -23.15 26.75
CA HIS A 421 10.41 -22.81 26.46
C HIS A 421 10.05 -23.40 25.09
N TYR A 422 8.98 -24.16 25.01
CA TYR A 422 8.58 -24.88 23.81
C TYR A 422 7.15 -24.53 23.42
N VAL A 423 6.86 -24.60 22.13
CA VAL A 423 5.54 -24.34 21.55
C VAL A 423 5.15 -25.51 20.64
N LEU A 424 3.94 -26.03 20.81
CA LEU A 424 3.33 -27.01 19.92
C LEU A 424 2.24 -26.32 19.10
N PHE A 425 2.39 -26.33 17.78
CA PHE A 425 1.41 -25.71 16.89
C PHE A 425 0.16 -26.59 16.73
N THR A 426 -1.02 -25.99 16.89
CA THR A 426 -2.30 -26.70 16.89
C THR A 426 -3.21 -26.34 15.72
N ARG A 427 -2.90 -25.24 15.01
CA ARG A 427 -3.71 -24.71 13.91
C ARG A 427 -3.43 -25.31 12.53
N ASP A 428 -2.51 -26.25 12.42
CA ASP A 428 -2.24 -26.92 11.15
C ASP A 428 -3.49 -27.69 10.67
N PRO A 429 -3.92 -27.52 9.41
CA PRO A 429 -5.08 -28.23 8.88
C PRO A 429 -4.90 -29.75 8.80
N ASP A 430 -3.66 -30.26 8.73
CA ASP A 430 -3.40 -31.70 8.86
C ASP A 430 -3.23 -32.08 10.35
N PRO A 431 -4.18 -32.83 10.94
CA PRO A 431 -4.08 -33.25 12.34
C PRO A 431 -2.88 -34.17 12.61
N ARG A 432 -2.29 -34.77 11.57
CA ARG A 432 -1.11 -35.64 11.68
C ARG A 432 0.22 -34.88 11.58
N PHE A 433 0.19 -33.61 11.19
CA PHE A 433 1.41 -32.82 11.16
C PHE A 433 1.78 -32.37 12.59
N PHE A 434 2.89 -32.87 13.10
CA PHE A 434 3.42 -32.53 14.41
C PHE A 434 4.53 -31.50 14.26
N HIS A 435 4.36 -30.35 14.92
CA HIS A 435 5.31 -29.26 14.87
C HIS A 435 5.60 -28.74 16.28
N LEU A 436 6.81 -29.02 16.75
CA LEU A 436 7.36 -28.58 18.04
C LEU A 436 8.45 -27.54 17.79
N LEU A 437 8.34 -26.37 18.41
CA LEU A 437 9.26 -25.25 18.26
C LEU A 437 9.96 -24.95 19.58
N TYR A 438 11.25 -24.67 19.51
CA TYR A 438 12.05 -24.00 20.53
C TYR A 438 12.46 -22.62 20.00
N PRO A 439 11.68 -21.56 20.32
CA PRO A 439 11.86 -20.25 19.73
C PRO A 439 13.01 -19.45 20.37
N PHE A 440 13.61 -18.57 19.57
CA PHE A 440 14.49 -17.46 20.00
C PHE A 440 15.59 -17.86 21.00
N PHE A 441 16.24 -19.00 20.77
CA PHE A 441 17.23 -19.52 21.70
C PHE A 441 18.61 -18.85 21.54
N PHE A 442 18.81 -18.06 20.49
CA PHE A 442 20.05 -17.33 20.23
C PHE A 442 19.75 -16.03 19.49
N GLU A 443 20.26 -14.92 20.00
CA GLU A 443 20.19 -13.58 19.39
C GLU A 443 21.51 -13.29 18.66
N HIS A 444 21.47 -12.60 17.54
CA HIS A 444 22.62 -12.25 16.72
C HIS A 444 22.43 -10.91 16.01
N ASP A 445 23.53 -10.27 15.63
CA ASP A 445 23.50 -9.14 14.71
C ASP A 445 23.42 -9.67 13.27
N PRO A 446 22.37 -9.38 12.49
CA PRO A 446 22.23 -9.89 11.13
C PRO A 446 23.30 -9.35 10.17
N ASP A 447 23.83 -8.15 10.41
CA ASP A 447 24.84 -7.52 9.55
C ASP A 447 26.25 -8.08 9.84
N GLU A 448 26.57 -8.32 11.11
CA GLU A 448 27.88 -8.84 11.51
C GLU A 448 27.94 -10.38 11.52
N ASP A 449 26.92 -11.03 12.09
CA ASP A 449 26.90 -12.47 12.36
C ASP A 449 26.04 -13.27 11.37
N GLY A 450 25.22 -12.62 10.55
CA GLY A 450 24.24 -13.28 9.67
C GLY A 450 24.79 -14.44 8.84
N PRO A 451 25.87 -14.25 8.05
CA PRO A 451 26.48 -15.34 7.27
C PRO A 451 26.96 -16.51 8.14
N ARG A 452 27.48 -16.23 9.33
CA ARG A 452 27.98 -17.23 10.29
C ARG A 452 26.84 -18.01 10.93
N VAL A 453 25.79 -17.31 11.36
CA VAL A 453 24.58 -17.91 11.94
C VAL A 453 23.91 -18.82 10.92
N LEU A 454 23.76 -18.38 9.68
CA LEU A 454 23.16 -19.18 8.62
C LEU A 454 23.98 -20.45 8.33
N ALA A 455 25.29 -20.32 8.17
CA ALA A 455 26.17 -21.46 7.94
C ALA A 455 26.12 -22.47 9.11
N THR A 456 26.11 -21.97 10.35
CA THR A 456 26.03 -22.81 11.55
C THR A 456 24.66 -23.50 11.66
N ALA A 457 23.57 -22.78 11.41
CA ALA A 457 22.22 -23.31 11.41
C ALA A 457 22.05 -24.44 10.39
N MET A 458 22.55 -24.23 9.17
CA MET A 458 22.56 -25.25 8.12
C MET A 458 23.39 -26.48 8.51
N HIS A 459 24.57 -26.27 9.11
CA HIS A 459 25.42 -27.36 9.55
C HIS A 459 24.77 -28.21 10.63
N VAL A 460 24.19 -27.58 11.67
CA VAL A 460 23.49 -28.30 12.74
C VAL A 460 22.25 -29.01 12.22
N THR A 461 21.46 -28.38 11.35
CA THR A 461 20.28 -29.01 10.72
C THR A 461 20.66 -30.25 9.92
N LYS A 462 21.82 -30.23 9.26
CA LYS A 462 22.33 -31.38 8.51
C LYS A 462 22.73 -32.53 9.44
N ASP A 463 23.33 -32.22 10.58
CA ASP A 463 23.98 -33.21 11.45
C ASP A 463 23.05 -33.77 12.55
N VAL A 464 22.03 -33.01 12.94
CA VAL A 464 21.05 -33.44 13.95
C VAL A 464 19.79 -33.95 13.26
N LYS A 465 19.48 -35.23 13.49
CA LYS A 465 18.26 -35.85 12.95
C LYS A 465 17.02 -35.09 13.42
N VAL A 466 16.07 -34.92 12.49
CA VAL A 466 14.73 -34.33 12.66
C VAL A 466 14.65 -32.87 13.15
N ALA A 467 15.72 -32.31 13.72
CA ALA A 467 15.77 -30.92 14.16
C ALA A 467 16.17 -30.01 13.00
N LYS A 468 15.45 -28.90 12.84
CA LYS A 468 15.78 -27.81 11.93
C LYS A 468 16.15 -26.60 12.75
N VAL A 469 17.30 -26.00 12.48
CA VAL A 469 17.74 -24.74 13.08
C VAL A 469 17.76 -23.68 11.98
N TYR A 470 17.20 -22.51 12.25
CA TYR A 470 17.10 -21.45 11.27
C TYR A 470 17.00 -20.06 11.93
N PRO A 471 17.50 -19.00 11.27
CA PRO A 471 17.19 -17.63 11.66
C PRO A 471 15.68 -17.41 11.53
N ALA A 472 15.03 -16.97 12.60
CA ALA A 472 13.61 -16.69 12.64
C ALA A 472 13.45 -15.17 12.77
N GLY A 473 13.13 -14.49 11.65
CA GLY A 473 12.71 -13.07 11.60
C GLY A 473 13.53 -12.08 12.42
N GLY A 474 14.33 -11.23 11.75
CA GLY A 474 15.17 -10.24 12.44
C GLY A 474 16.44 -10.86 13.03
N ASN A 475 16.61 -10.77 14.35
CA ASN A 475 17.89 -11.02 15.03
C ASN A 475 17.93 -12.35 15.78
N ASP A 476 16.92 -13.20 15.64
CA ASP A 476 16.76 -14.37 16.50
C ASP A 476 16.93 -15.68 15.72
N VAL A 477 17.33 -16.74 16.41
CA VAL A 477 17.45 -18.11 15.87
C VAL A 477 16.51 -19.03 16.62
N SER A 478 15.78 -19.86 15.88
CA SER A 478 14.84 -20.84 16.42
C SER A 478 15.15 -22.24 15.91
N ALA A 479 14.63 -23.25 16.60
CA ALA A 479 14.75 -24.64 16.19
C ALA A 479 13.40 -25.34 16.23
N SER A 480 13.08 -26.16 15.24
CA SER A 480 11.83 -26.92 15.16
C SER A 480 12.07 -28.41 14.92
N VAL A 481 11.10 -29.23 15.31
CA VAL A 481 10.90 -30.60 14.85
C VAL A 481 9.55 -30.66 14.16
N GLU A 482 9.56 -31.10 12.91
CA GLU A 482 8.39 -31.15 12.02
C GLU A 482 8.25 -32.56 11.44
N LEU A 483 7.15 -33.25 11.76
CA LEU A 483 6.95 -34.66 11.42
C LEU A 483 5.53 -34.91 10.91
N PHE A 484 5.39 -35.79 9.92
CA PHE A 484 4.10 -36.39 9.58
C PHE A 484 3.94 -37.70 10.36
N LEU A 485 2.93 -37.75 11.21
CA LEU A 485 2.64 -38.91 12.03
C LEU A 485 1.65 -39.86 11.34
N PRO A 486 1.69 -41.17 11.64
CA PRO A 486 0.66 -42.08 11.15
C PRO A 486 -0.73 -41.68 11.64
N ASN A 487 -0.84 -41.33 12.92
CA ASN A 487 -2.05 -40.82 13.56
C ASN A 487 -1.75 -39.55 14.37
N ALA A 488 -2.79 -38.73 14.59
CA ALA A 488 -2.66 -37.49 15.35
C ALA A 488 -2.12 -37.71 16.78
N ASP A 489 -2.48 -38.83 17.43
CA ASP A 489 -2.07 -39.17 18.80
C ASP A 489 -0.65 -39.76 18.92
N ASP A 490 0.01 -40.10 17.81
CA ASP A 490 1.35 -40.70 17.85
C ASP A 490 2.42 -39.70 18.32
N PHE A 491 2.07 -38.42 18.49
CA PHE A 491 2.94 -37.39 19.06
C PHE A 491 3.44 -37.78 20.46
N LYS A 492 2.62 -38.50 21.22
CA LYS A 492 2.93 -38.98 22.57
C LYS A 492 4.19 -39.86 22.57
N ALA A 493 4.35 -40.69 21.53
CA ALA A 493 5.47 -41.59 21.41
C ALA A 493 6.78 -40.88 20.98
N VAL A 494 6.69 -39.73 20.31
CA VAL A 494 7.85 -39.02 19.75
C VAL A 494 8.24 -37.76 20.51
N LEU A 495 7.41 -37.26 21.44
CA LEU A 495 7.63 -35.99 22.12
C LEU A 495 8.98 -35.94 22.85
N SER A 496 9.29 -36.94 23.67
CA SER A 496 10.52 -36.98 24.47
C SER A 496 11.79 -37.02 23.61
N GLN A 497 11.75 -37.78 22.51
CA GLN A 497 12.84 -37.84 21.54
C GLN A 497 12.99 -36.51 20.79
N SER A 498 11.87 -35.86 20.44
CA SER A 498 11.85 -34.56 19.76
C SER A 498 12.43 -33.45 20.65
N LEU A 499 12.07 -33.43 21.93
CA LEU A 499 12.65 -32.51 22.92
C LEU A 499 14.16 -32.71 23.04
N SER A 500 14.60 -33.97 23.16
CA SER A 500 16.03 -34.31 23.26
C SER A 500 16.81 -33.89 22.00
N ALA A 501 16.24 -34.08 20.82
CA ALA A 501 16.83 -33.68 19.54
C ALA A 501 16.96 -32.15 19.44
N LEU A 502 15.92 -31.39 19.81
CA LEU A 502 15.96 -29.92 19.82
C LEU A 502 17.02 -29.38 20.79
N GLN A 503 17.07 -29.89 22.01
CA GLN A 503 18.08 -29.46 22.97
C GLN A 503 19.49 -29.79 22.51
N TYR A 504 19.69 -30.95 21.87
CA TYR A 504 20.98 -31.31 21.29
C TYR A 504 21.36 -30.35 20.16
N ALA A 505 20.44 -30.06 19.23
CA ALA A 505 20.67 -29.08 18.16
C ALA A 505 21.02 -27.69 18.71
N VAL A 506 20.27 -27.19 19.70
CA VAL A 506 20.55 -25.90 20.34
C VAL A 506 21.92 -25.87 21.01
N ARG A 507 22.32 -26.94 21.71
CA ARG A 507 23.67 -27.03 22.30
C ARG A 507 24.76 -27.03 21.24
N GLN A 508 24.59 -27.78 20.14
CA GLN A 508 25.57 -27.83 19.04
C GLN A 508 25.71 -26.47 18.37
N PHE A 509 24.58 -25.80 18.10
CA PHE A 509 24.57 -24.46 17.52
C PHE A 509 25.32 -23.46 18.42
N ARG A 510 24.97 -23.42 19.71
CA ARG A 510 25.62 -22.50 20.66
C ARG A 510 27.11 -22.77 20.80
N ALA A 511 27.52 -24.04 20.85
CA ALA A 511 28.94 -24.41 20.91
C ALA A 511 29.69 -23.96 19.65
N ALA A 512 29.12 -24.14 18.46
CA ALA A 512 29.72 -23.72 17.20
C ALA A 512 29.84 -22.19 17.10
N MET A 513 28.84 -21.44 17.57
CA MET A 513 28.88 -19.98 17.62
C MET A 513 29.92 -19.43 18.62
N GLN A 514 30.29 -20.19 19.65
CA GLN A 514 31.29 -19.81 20.66
C GLN A 514 32.73 -20.23 20.32
N ALA A 515 32.91 -21.16 19.38
CA ALA A 515 34.22 -21.74 19.07
C ALA A 515 35.12 -20.84 18.19
N ASN A 516 34.58 -19.72 17.68
CA ASN A 516 35.26 -18.74 16.84
C ASN A 516 35.03 -17.34 17.40
#